data_AF-A0A660DWT8-F1
#
_entry.id   AF-A0A660DWT8-F1
#
_cell.length_a   1.000
_cell.length_b   1.000
_cell.length_c   1.000
_cell.angle_alpha   90.00
_cell.angle_beta   90.00
_cell.angle_gamma   90.00
#
_symmetry.space_group_name_H-M   'P 1'
#
loop_
_entity.id
_entity.type
_entity.pdbx_description
1 polymer ?
#
loop_
_entity_poly.entity_id
_entity_poly.type
_entity_poly.pdbx_seq_one_letter_code
_entity_poly.pdbx_strand_id
1 'polypeptide(L)'
;MIKLKVNRRQNALQIDLAAEAASQRKNRLARRLLWLNLGFYLILSTAELTIGYWTQAAALLADGQNNLTGIFATVLLLVGLWYAQKPRDNFHLEGHCNMRP
;
A
#
# COMPACT_ATOMS: atom_id res chain seq x y z
N MET A 1 -3.02 -44.01 4.66
CA MET A 1 -2.45 -42.85 5.39
C MET A 1 -1.86 -41.74 4.50
N ILE A 2 -1.33 -42.04 3.31
CA ILE A 2 -0.61 -41.07 2.44
C ILE A 2 -1.54 -40.05 1.76
N LYS A 3 -2.73 -40.46 1.29
CA LYS A 3 -3.70 -39.56 0.61
C LYS A 3 -4.18 -38.39 1.49
N LEU A 4 -4.38 -38.62 2.79
CA LEU A 4 -4.79 -37.60 3.77
C LEU A 4 -3.72 -36.52 3.97
N LYS A 5 -2.43 -36.89 3.92
CA LYS A 5 -1.30 -35.94 4.05
C LYS A 5 -1.15 -35.06 2.82
N VAL A 6 -1.33 -35.61 1.62
CA VAL A 6 -1.29 -34.87 0.36
C VAL A 6 -2.45 -33.88 0.28
N ASN A 7 -3.66 -34.28 0.66
CA ASN A 7 -4.85 -33.41 0.64
C ASN A 7 -4.71 -32.20 1.59
N ARG A 8 -4.13 -32.40 2.79
CA ARG A 8 -3.86 -31.29 3.71
C ARG A 8 -2.83 -30.30 3.15
N ARG A 9 -1.79 -30.78 2.46
CA ARG A 9 -0.79 -29.91 1.80
C ARG A 9 -1.39 -29.13 0.64
N GLN A 10 -2.21 -29.76 -0.19
CA GLN A 10 -2.87 -29.08 -1.31
C GLN A 10 -3.85 -28.01 -0.82
N ASN A 11 -4.60 -28.27 0.25
CA ASN A 11 -5.46 -27.26 0.86
C ASN A 11 -4.67 -26.09 1.46
N ALA A 12 -3.55 -26.36 2.14
CA ALA A 12 -2.69 -25.31 2.69
C ALA A 12 -2.13 -24.39 1.59
N LEU A 13 -1.60 -24.98 0.51
CA LEU A 13 -1.08 -24.21 -0.63
C LEU A 13 -2.18 -23.38 -1.32
N GLN A 14 -3.41 -23.90 -1.42
CA GLN A 14 -4.52 -23.11 -1.98
C GLN A 14 -4.91 -21.93 -1.08
N ILE A 15 -4.84 -22.08 0.24
CA ILE A 15 -5.12 -20.99 1.19
C ILE A 15 -4.03 -19.91 1.09
N ASP A 16 -2.76 -20.30 0.99
CA ASP A 16 -1.64 -19.37 0.87
C ASP A 16 -1.68 -18.57 -0.44
N LEU A 17 -1.94 -19.25 -1.57
CA LEU A 17 -2.11 -18.62 -2.88
C LEU A 17 -3.33 -17.67 -2.91
N ALA A 18 -4.44 -18.04 -2.26
CA ALA A 18 -5.61 -17.19 -2.15
C ALA A 18 -5.34 -15.96 -1.27
N ALA A 19 -4.58 -16.11 -0.19
CA ALA A 19 -4.17 -15.02 0.69
C ALA A 19 -3.23 -14.04 -0.03
N GLU A 20 -2.27 -14.55 -0.82
CA GLU A 20 -1.41 -13.71 -1.66
C GLU A 20 -2.20 -12.97 -2.73
N ALA A 21 -3.12 -13.64 -3.43
CA ALA A 21 -3.98 -12.99 -4.44
C ALA A 21 -4.88 -11.89 -3.83
N ALA A 22 -5.38 -12.09 -2.61
CA ALA A 22 -6.15 -11.10 -1.88
C ALA A 22 -5.29 -9.88 -1.45
N SER A 23 -4.06 -10.14 -0.98
CA SER A 23 -3.08 -9.08 -0.65
C SER A 23 -2.70 -8.25 -1.89
N GLN A 24 -2.45 -8.92 -3.02
CA GLN A 24 -2.16 -8.30 -4.31
C GLN A 24 -3.33 -7.43 -4.83
N ARG A 25 -4.59 -7.82 -4.57
CA ARG A 25 -5.77 -7.00 -4.90
C ARG A 25 -5.85 -5.74 -4.04
N LYS A 26 -5.63 -5.84 -2.72
CA LYS A 26 -5.60 -4.69 -1.81
C LYS A 26 -4.53 -3.67 -2.21
N ASN A 27 -3.32 -4.13 -2.54
CA ASN A 27 -2.22 -3.24 -2.95
C ASN A 27 -2.52 -2.48 -4.25
N ARG A 28 -3.22 -3.10 -5.21
CA ARG A 28 -3.61 -2.42 -6.46
C ARG A 28 -4.63 -1.30 -6.22
N LEU A 29 -5.60 -1.52 -5.34
CA LEU A 29 -6.57 -0.49 -4.98
C LEU A 29 -5.92 0.63 -4.16
N ALA A 30 -5.08 0.29 -3.18
CA ALA A 30 -4.34 1.26 -2.40
C ALA A 30 -3.49 2.18 -3.30
N ARG A 31 -2.76 1.62 -4.27
CA ARG A 31 -1.99 2.42 -5.25
C ARG A 31 -2.88 3.37 -6.05
N ARG A 32 -4.03 2.92 -6.54
CA ARG A 32 -4.97 3.79 -7.31
C ARG A 32 -5.52 4.93 -6.46
N LEU A 33 -5.91 4.65 -5.23
CA LEU A 33 -6.39 5.68 -4.29
C LEU A 33 -5.29 6.69 -3.97
N LEU A 34 -4.05 6.24 -3.80
CA LEU A 34 -2.92 7.14 -3.55
C LEU A 34 -2.64 8.06 -4.75
N TRP A 35 -2.71 7.55 -5.98
CA TRP A 35 -2.60 8.39 -7.18
C TRP A 35 -3.73 9.42 -7.30
N LEU A 36 -4.97 9.03 -6.97
CA LEU A 36 -6.11 9.95 -6.92
C LEU A 36 -5.91 11.04 -5.87
N ASN A 37 -5.45 10.68 -4.67
CA ASN A 37 -5.15 11.63 -3.60
C ASN A 37 -4.08 12.63 -4.03
N LEU A 38 -3.00 12.14 -4.64
CA LEU A 38 -1.93 12.99 -5.17
C LEU A 38 -2.45 14.01 -6.19
N GLY A 39 -3.31 13.57 -7.11
CA GLY A 39 -3.96 14.45 -8.09
C GLY A 39 -4.87 15.49 -7.44
N PHE A 40 -5.69 15.09 -6.47
CA PHE A 40 -6.57 16.00 -5.73
C PHE A 40 -5.79 17.10 -5.02
N TYR A 41 -4.73 16.72 -4.30
CA TYR A 41 -3.89 17.70 -3.60
C TYR A 41 -3.13 18.63 -4.53
N LEU A 42 -2.69 18.14 -5.70
CA LEU A 42 -2.06 18.99 -6.70
C LEU A 42 -3.04 20.06 -7.20
N ILE A 43 -4.28 19.65 -7.51
CA ILE A 43 -5.33 20.58 -7.98
C ILE A 43 -5.69 21.58 -6.88
N LEU A 44 -5.92 21.13 -5.64
CA LEU A 44 -6.27 21.99 -4.52
C LEU A 44 -5.15 23.00 -4.23
N SER A 45 -3.88 22.55 -4.20
CA SER A 45 -2.73 23.43 -4.00
C SER A 45 -2.57 24.47 -5.12
N THR A 46 -2.83 24.09 -6.38
CA THR A 46 -2.77 25.02 -7.51
C THR A 46 -3.88 26.07 -7.44
N ALA A 47 -5.08 25.67 -7.02
CA ALA A 47 -6.22 26.55 -6.82
C ALA A 47 -5.98 27.54 -5.66
N GLU A 48 -5.45 27.08 -4.53
CA GLU A 48 -5.12 27.94 -3.39
C GLU A 48 -3.98 28.91 -3.66
N LEU A 49 -2.94 28.49 -4.40
CA LEU A 49 -1.88 29.40 -4.84
C LEU A 49 -2.42 30.50 -5.75
N THR A 50 -3.32 30.15 -6.68
CA THR A 50 -3.92 31.15 -7.58
C THR A 50 -4.85 32.10 -6.83
N ILE A 51 -5.73 31.61 -5.96
CA ILE A 51 -6.65 32.47 -5.19
C ILE A 51 -5.89 33.25 -4.10
N GLY A 52 -4.90 32.65 -3.46
CA GLY A 52 -4.10 33.25 -2.38
C GLY A 52 -3.23 34.39 -2.88
N TYR A 53 -2.66 34.26 -4.07
CA TYR A 53 -1.92 35.34 -4.72
C TYR A 53 -2.81 36.55 -5.00
N TRP A 54 -4.08 36.33 -5.34
CA TRP A 54 -5.06 37.38 -5.61
C TRP A 54 -5.60 38.06 -4.35
N THR A 55 -5.66 37.34 -3.22
CA THR A 55 -6.37 37.79 -2.02
C THR A 55 -5.46 38.28 -0.90
N GLN A 56 -4.14 38.03 -0.94
CA GLN A 56 -3.19 38.38 0.14
C GLN A 56 -3.69 37.95 1.54
N ALA A 57 -4.50 36.88 1.59
CA ALA A 57 -5.27 36.53 2.76
C ALA A 57 -4.57 35.44 3.59
N ALA A 58 -4.33 35.74 4.86
CA ALA A 58 -3.74 34.78 5.82
C ALA A 58 -4.56 33.48 5.97
N ALA A 59 -5.87 33.54 5.72
CA ALA A 59 -6.75 32.37 5.72
C ALA A 59 -6.40 31.37 4.60
N LEU A 60 -6.02 31.85 3.41
CA LEU A 60 -5.59 30.98 2.32
C LEU A 60 -4.19 30.40 2.53
N LEU A 61 -3.34 31.11 3.28
CA LEU A 61 -2.04 30.57 3.69
C LEU A 61 -2.21 29.37 4.64
N ALA A 62 -3.18 29.43 5.55
CA ALA A 62 -3.52 28.34 6.47
C ALA A 62 -4.12 27.13 5.73
N ASP A 63 -4.98 27.38 4.73
CA ASP A 63 -5.52 26.31 3.86
C ASP A 63 -4.43 25.66 3.00
N GLY A 64 -3.50 26.48 2.46
CA GLY A 64 -2.28 26.02 1.78
C GLY A 64 -1.42 25.07 2.61
N GLN A 65 -1.24 25.37 3.90
CA GLN A 65 -0.53 24.47 4.83
C GLN A 65 -1.28 23.16 5.09
N ASN A 66 -2.61 23.21 5.12
CA ASN A 66 -3.44 22.01 5.30
C ASN A 66 -3.29 21.05 4.10
N ASN A 67 -3.24 21.59 2.88
CA ASN A 67 -2.98 20.78 1.68
C ASN A 67 -1.56 20.23 1.60
N LEU A 68 -0.56 21.00 2.03
CA LEU A 68 0.83 20.52 2.15
C LEU A 68 0.93 19.30 3.08
N THR A 69 0.25 19.34 4.23
CA THR A 69 0.22 18.22 5.19
C THR A 69 -0.39 16.96 4.56
N GLY A 70 -1.44 17.13 3.75
CA GLY A 70 -2.09 16.03 3.06
C GLY A 70 -1.26 15.41 1.91
N ILE A 71 -0.49 16.22 1.19
CA ILE A 71 0.54 15.74 0.25
C ILE A 71 1.57 14.90 1.01
N PHE A 72 2.07 15.43 2.13
CA PHE A 72 3.07 14.74 2.95
C PHE A 72 2.56 13.39 3.48
N ALA A 73 1.33 13.34 3.97
CA ALA A 73 0.68 12.10 4.39
C ALA A 73 0.55 11.08 3.25
N THR A 74 0.19 11.53 2.04
CA THR A 74 0.10 10.68 0.84
C THR A 74 1.46 10.12 0.44
N VAL A 75 2.52 10.93 0.51
CA VAL A 75 3.91 10.50 0.27
C VAL A 75 4.36 9.46 1.30
N LEU A 76 4.11 9.69 2.60
CA LEU A 76 4.41 8.71 3.65
C LEU A 76 3.69 7.38 3.42
N LEU A 77 2.41 7.42 3.03
CA LEU A 77 1.66 6.21 2.68
C LEU A 77 2.26 5.48 1.48
N LEU A 78 2.71 6.21 0.45
CA LEU A 78 3.38 5.61 -0.71
C LEU A 78 4.67 4.90 -0.32
N VAL A 79 5.50 5.56 0.51
CA VAL A 79 6.77 5.02 1.02
C VAL A 79 6.50 3.82 1.93
N GLY A 80 5.52 3.90 2.82
CA GLY A 80 5.09 2.79 3.67
C GLY A 80 4.59 1.59 2.86
N LEU A 81 3.82 1.85 1.79
CA LEU A 81 3.37 0.79 0.89
C LEU A 81 4.54 0.17 0.11
N TRP A 82 5.52 0.98 -0.30
CA TRP A 82 6.74 0.51 -0.97
C TRP A 82 7.59 -0.36 -0.04
N TYR A 83 7.76 0.08 1.21
CA TYR A 83 8.49 -0.67 2.24
C TYR A 83 7.77 -1.98 2.61
N ALA A 84 6.44 -1.96 2.79
CA ALA A 84 5.64 -3.14 3.06
C ALA A 84 5.56 -4.12 1.87
N GLN A 85 5.81 -3.64 0.65
CA GLN A 85 5.93 -4.47 -0.55
C GLN A 85 7.32 -5.09 -0.71
N LYS A 86 8.31 -4.74 0.12
CA LYS A 86 9.57 -5.49 0.16
C LYS A 86 9.20 -6.94 0.42
N PRO A 87 9.49 -7.86 -0.53
CA PRO A 87 8.94 -9.19 -0.50
C PRO A 87 9.36 -9.83 0.81
N ARG A 88 8.40 -10.48 1.46
CA ARG A 88 8.66 -11.38 2.58
C ARG A 88 9.70 -12.36 2.04
N ASP A 89 10.92 -12.23 2.57
CA ASP A 89 12.13 -12.79 2.02
C ASP A 89 11.90 -14.23 1.55
N ASN A 90 12.41 -14.56 0.36
CA ASN A 90 12.30 -15.87 -0.26
C ASN A 90 13.04 -16.97 0.52
N PHE A 91 13.47 -16.71 1.75
CA PHE A 91 13.78 -17.73 2.74
C PHE A 91 12.49 -18.35 3.28
N HIS A 92 11.72 -18.98 2.39
CA HIS A 92 11.29 -20.34 2.70
C HIS A 92 12.56 -21.20 2.72
N LEU A 93 13.33 -21.09 3.82
CA LEU A 93 14.28 -22.10 4.25
C LEU A 93 13.46 -23.35 4.53
N GLU A 94 13.28 -24.16 3.50
CA GLU A 94 13.37 -25.61 3.56
C GLU A 94 12.91 -26.21 4.88
N GLY A 95 11.60 -26.18 5.11
CA GLY A 95 10.93 -27.10 6.03
C GLY A 95 10.83 -28.51 5.44
N HIS A 96 11.83 -28.96 4.68
CA HIS A 96 12.02 -30.38 4.40
C HIS A 96 12.81 -30.95 5.58
N CYS A 97 12.14 -31.10 6.72
CA CYS A 97 12.62 -31.99 7.78
C CYS A 97 12.59 -33.44 7.27
N ASN A 98 13.54 -33.79 6.41
CA ASN A 98 14.05 -35.15 6.31
C ASN A 98 14.86 -35.42 7.59
N MET A 99 14.15 -35.72 8.67
CA MET A 99 14.66 -36.66 9.66
C MET A 99 13.62 -37.76 9.77
N ARG A 100 13.71 -38.69 8.82
CA ARG A 100 13.29 -40.06 9.04
C ARG A 100 14.39 -40.73 9.88
N PRO A 101 14.08 -41.44 10.98
CA PRO A 101 14.88 -42.58 11.39
C PRO A 101 14.69 -43.74 10.40
#